data_AF-A0A2G6MY50-F1
#
_entry.id   AF-A0A2G6MY50-F1
#
_cell.length_a   1.000
_cell.length_b   1.000
_cell.length_c   1.000
_cell.angle_alpha   90.00
_cell.angle_beta   90.00
_cell.angle_gamma   90.00
#
_symmetry.space_group_name_H-M   'P 1'
#
loop_
_entity.id
_entity.type
_entity.pdbx_description
1 polymer ?
#
loop_
_entity_poly.entity_id
_entity_poly.type
_entity_poly.pdbx_seq_one_letter_code
_entity_poly.pdbx_strand_id
1 'polypeptide(L)'
;MKKKGHNIDFVEVLRQPNEVVLEELGFCDFVVDQMYSDTPLAGLATEAAWFGKPSVVGGYGWNVLQQFVPDEKFPPSQICHPDALEEAIEQLIVDSDYRQDMGRKAFEFVSKKWHSKRVAERYIKMFDGMVPEDWFLNPESIIYTYGGGFPESQVKKVVGNLIRAKGIKALQLSDKPELERAFVQFAGLVDSENVV
;
A
#
# COMPACT_ATOMS: atom_id res chain seq x y z
N MET A 1 5.14 -20.42 7.64
CA MET A 1 4.53 -21.31 6.62
C MET A 1 5.05 -22.75 6.63
N LYS A 2 6.32 -23.07 6.32
CA LYS A 2 6.81 -24.48 6.39
C LYS A 2 6.60 -25.15 7.76
N LYS A 3 6.81 -24.43 8.86
CA LYS A 3 6.52 -24.90 10.24
C LYS A 3 5.03 -25.21 10.48
N LYS A 4 4.12 -24.61 9.71
CA LYS A 4 2.67 -24.87 9.73
C LYS A 4 2.29 -26.08 8.85
N GLY A 5 3.24 -26.73 8.17
CA GLY A 5 3.00 -27.91 7.33
C GLY A 5 2.73 -27.62 5.85
N HIS A 6 2.78 -26.35 5.44
CA HIS A 6 2.56 -25.97 4.03
C HIS A 6 3.73 -26.38 3.14
N ASN A 7 3.40 -27.00 2.00
CA ASN A 7 4.35 -27.32 0.95
C ASN A 7 4.60 -26.07 0.09
N ILE A 8 5.64 -25.31 0.44
CA ILE A 8 6.03 -24.10 -0.29
C ILE A 8 7.49 -24.13 -0.69
N ASP A 9 7.77 -23.57 -1.85
CA ASP A 9 9.11 -23.26 -2.31
C ASP A 9 9.38 -21.77 -2.14
N PHE A 10 10.57 -21.45 -1.61
CA PHE A 10 11.04 -20.08 -1.47
C PHE A 10 12.27 -19.92 -2.34
N VAL A 11 12.17 -19.05 -3.34
CA VAL A 11 13.25 -18.74 -4.27
C VAL A 11 13.83 -17.38 -3.89
N GLU A 12 15.13 -17.32 -3.68
CA GLU A 12 15.84 -16.08 -3.40
C GLU A 12 16.50 -15.55 -4.68
N VAL A 13 16.12 -14.35 -5.09
CA VAL A 13 16.72 -13.62 -6.22
C VAL A 13 17.46 -12.41 -5.67
N LEU A 14 18.80 -12.45 -5.68
CA LEU A 14 19.63 -11.40 -5.10
C LEU A 14 20.74 -10.97 -6.07
N ARG A 15 20.91 -9.65 -6.23
CA ARG A 15 21.92 -9.03 -7.11
C ARG A 15 21.86 -9.53 -8.56
N GLN A 16 20.66 -9.85 -9.03
CA GLN A 16 20.41 -10.26 -10.41
C GLN A 16 19.85 -9.09 -11.23
N PRO A 17 19.97 -9.11 -12.57
CA PRO A 17 19.23 -8.21 -13.44
C PRO A 17 17.71 -8.41 -13.29
N ASN A 18 16.92 -7.38 -13.63
CA ASN A 18 15.46 -7.43 -13.53
C ASN A 18 14.84 -8.53 -14.42
N GLU A 19 15.47 -8.93 -15.52
CA GLU A 19 14.97 -10.03 -16.38
C GLU A 19 14.82 -11.36 -15.61
N VAL A 20 15.71 -11.63 -14.65
CA VAL A 20 15.64 -12.82 -13.79
C VAL A 20 14.46 -12.72 -12.83
N VAL A 21 14.17 -11.52 -12.32
CA VAL A 21 12.99 -11.28 -11.48
C VAL A 21 11.72 -11.55 -12.30
N LEU A 22 11.64 -11.05 -13.53
CA LEU A 22 10.48 -11.26 -14.40
C LEU A 22 10.30 -12.74 -14.78
N GLU A 23 11.39 -13.47 -14.99
CA GLU A 23 11.34 -14.92 -15.25
C GLU A 23 10.75 -15.67 -14.05
N GLU A 24 11.25 -15.41 -12.83
CA GLU A 24 10.76 -16.04 -11.60
C GLU A 24 9.31 -15.67 -11.29
N LEU A 25 8.89 -14.42 -11.57
CA LEU A 25 7.49 -14.00 -11.48
C LEU A 25 6.59 -14.79 -12.43
N GLY A 26 7.09 -15.20 -13.60
CA GLY A 26 6.36 -16.07 -14.51
C GLY A 26 6.07 -17.44 -13.91
N PHE A 27 6.98 -17.96 -13.10
CA PHE A 27 6.91 -19.30 -12.50
C PHE A 27 6.23 -19.35 -11.14
N CYS A 28 6.26 -18.28 -10.35
CA CYS A 28 5.71 -18.29 -8.99
C CYS A 28 4.17 -18.42 -8.96
N ASP A 29 3.61 -18.81 -7.83
CA ASP A 29 2.16 -18.84 -7.61
C ASP A 29 1.59 -17.48 -7.18
N PHE A 30 2.31 -16.77 -6.32
CA PHE A 30 1.99 -15.44 -5.80
C PHE A 30 3.25 -14.81 -5.19
N VAL A 31 3.21 -13.52 -4.89
CA VAL A 31 4.31 -12.80 -4.22
C VAL A 31 3.87 -12.16 -2.92
N VAL A 32 4.84 -11.89 -2.05
CA VAL A 32 4.67 -11.04 -0.86
C VAL A 32 5.54 -9.81 -1.07
N ASP A 33 4.91 -8.64 -1.23
CA ASP A 33 5.61 -7.43 -1.67
C ASP A 33 6.15 -6.63 -0.46
N GLN A 34 5.25 -6.17 0.42
CA GLN A 34 5.64 -5.36 1.56
C GLN A 34 4.72 -5.58 2.76
N MET A 35 5.28 -5.59 3.97
CA MET A 35 4.52 -5.70 5.23
C MET A 35 3.92 -4.37 5.68
N TYR A 36 4.56 -3.24 5.36
CA TYR A 36 4.12 -1.89 5.72
C TYR A 36 4.04 -1.02 4.47
N SER A 37 2.90 -1.01 3.80
CA SER A 37 2.65 -0.24 2.59
C SER A 37 1.40 0.63 2.72
N ASP A 38 1.36 1.67 1.91
CA ASP A 38 0.21 2.53 1.64
C ASP A 38 -0.22 2.45 0.15
N THR A 39 0.40 1.55 -0.62
CA THR A 39 0.10 1.34 -2.04
C THR A 39 -0.20 -0.14 -2.29
N PRO A 40 -1.39 -0.52 -2.80
CA PRO A 40 -1.78 -1.93 -2.83
C PRO A 40 -1.04 -2.76 -3.88
N LEU A 41 -0.51 -2.14 -4.94
CA LEU A 41 0.08 -2.84 -6.08
C LEU A 41 1.33 -2.11 -6.59
N ALA A 42 2.25 -1.72 -5.70
CA ALA A 42 3.48 -1.00 -6.08
C ALA A 42 4.53 -1.94 -6.71
N GLY A 43 5.38 -1.40 -7.58
CA GLY A 43 6.61 -2.06 -8.04
C GLY A 43 6.47 -3.54 -8.39
N LEU A 44 7.02 -4.42 -7.54
CA LEU A 44 7.02 -5.87 -7.70
C LEU A 44 5.59 -6.44 -7.84
N ALA A 45 4.63 -5.92 -7.09
CA ALA A 45 3.24 -6.36 -7.18
C ALA A 45 2.61 -6.02 -8.55
N THR A 46 2.96 -4.87 -9.14
CA THR A 46 2.56 -4.55 -10.53
C THR A 46 3.19 -5.49 -11.53
N GLU A 47 4.48 -5.80 -11.39
CA GLU A 47 5.18 -6.74 -12.28
C GLU A 47 4.55 -8.14 -12.19
N ALA A 48 4.27 -8.63 -10.98
CA ALA A 48 3.59 -9.89 -10.73
C ALA A 48 2.18 -9.93 -11.37
N ALA A 49 1.43 -8.82 -11.28
CA ALA A 49 0.12 -8.71 -11.89
C ALA A 49 0.15 -8.87 -13.42
N TRP A 50 1.22 -8.44 -14.11
CA TRP A 50 1.35 -8.67 -15.56
C TRP A 50 1.48 -10.14 -15.94
N PHE A 51 1.94 -11.00 -15.01
CA PHE A 51 1.95 -12.45 -15.15
C PHE A 51 0.71 -13.13 -14.55
N GLY A 52 -0.29 -12.35 -14.12
CA GLY A 52 -1.48 -12.86 -13.46
C GLY A 52 -1.22 -13.49 -12.11
N LYS A 53 -0.16 -13.06 -11.41
CA LYS A 53 0.18 -13.53 -10.07
C LYS A 53 -0.31 -12.51 -9.04
N PRO A 54 -1.10 -12.93 -8.03
CA PRO A 54 -1.54 -12.02 -6.97
C PRO A 54 -0.38 -11.67 -6.03
N SER A 55 -0.58 -10.60 -5.26
CA SER A 55 0.39 -10.11 -4.29
C SER A 55 -0.26 -9.93 -2.92
N VAL A 56 0.46 -10.30 -1.86
CA VAL A 56 0.13 -9.95 -0.48
C VAL A 56 0.81 -8.64 -0.11
N VAL A 57 0.03 -7.68 0.38
CA VAL A 57 0.52 -6.36 0.80
C VAL A 57 -0.06 -5.99 2.16
N GLY A 58 0.80 -5.88 3.16
CA GLY A 58 0.47 -5.43 4.50
C GLY A 58 0.47 -3.91 4.59
N GLY A 59 -0.41 -3.34 5.42
CA GLY A 59 -0.51 -1.90 5.62
C GLY A 59 -1.59 -1.52 6.63
N TYR A 60 -1.45 -0.33 7.21
CA TYR A 60 -2.37 0.15 8.24
C TYR A 60 -3.57 0.92 7.65
N GLY A 61 -3.40 1.50 6.45
CA GLY A 61 -4.25 2.57 5.93
C GLY A 61 -5.35 2.15 4.97
N TRP A 62 -5.62 0.86 4.76
CA TRP A 62 -6.49 0.42 3.65
C TRP A 62 -7.90 1.02 3.69
N ASN A 63 -8.53 1.00 4.86
CA ASN A 63 -9.87 1.59 5.02
C ASN A 63 -9.89 3.10 4.74
N VAL A 64 -8.80 3.80 5.06
CA VAL A 64 -8.67 5.24 4.79
C VAL A 64 -8.47 5.47 3.30
N LEU A 65 -7.54 4.74 2.68
CA LEU A 65 -7.23 4.88 1.25
C LEU A 65 -8.43 4.54 0.35
N GLN A 66 -9.23 3.54 0.72
CA GLN A 66 -10.43 3.16 -0.02
C GLN A 66 -11.56 4.21 0.06
N GLN A 67 -11.56 5.11 1.05
CA GLN A 67 -12.50 6.24 1.08
C GLN A 67 -12.16 7.32 0.03
N PHE A 68 -10.90 7.35 -0.42
CA PHE A 68 -10.37 8.39 -1.30
C PHE A 68 -10.16 7.94 -2.73
N VAL A 69 -10.03 6.64 -2.94
CA VAL A 69 -9.83 6.05 -4.26
C VAL A 69 -11.10 5.31 -4.66
N PRO A 70 -11.77 5.72 -5.75
CA PRO A 70 -12.94 4.99 -6.26
C PRO A 70 -12.65 3.51 -6.45
N ASP A 71 -13.59 2.63 -6.11
CA ASP A 71 -13.42 1.17 -6.15
C ASP A 71 -12.84 0.67 -7.48
N GLU A 72 -13.30 1.23 -8.60
CA GLU A 72 -12.87 0.86 -9.95
C GLU A 72 -11.40 1.26 -10.28
N LYS A 73 -10.82 2.12 -9.44
CA LYS A 73 -9.44 2.62 -9.52
C LYS A 73 -8.56 2.03 -8.42
N PHE A 74 -9.12 1.32 -7.44
CA PHE A 74 -8.34 0.66 -6.39
C PHE A 74 -7.76 -0.66 -6.93
N PRO A 75 -6.43 -0.81 -7.02
CA PRO A 75 -5.82 -1.99 -7.60
C PRO A 75 -6.06 -3.23 -6.71
N PRO A 76 -6.35 -4.40 -7.29
CA PRO A 76 -6.64 -5.61 -6.52
C PRO A 76 -5.34 -6.28 -6.05
N SER A 77 -5.25 -6.49 -4.74
CA SER A 77 -4.22 -7.25 -4.04
C SER A 77 -4.80 -7.90 -2.79
N GLN A 78 -4.11 -8.90 -2.23
CA GLN A 78 -4.40 -9.44 -0.91
C GLN A 78 -3.88 -8.45 0.14
N ILE A 79 -4.68 -7.43 0.43
CA ILE A 79 -4.35 -6.42 1.43
C ILE A 79 -4.68 -6.92 2.85
N CYS A 80 -3.81 -6.63 3.81
CA CYS A 80 -4.01 -7.02 5.20
C CYS A 80 -3.41 -6.01 6.18
N HIS A 81 -3.83 -6.06 7.44
CA HIS A 81 -3.07 -5.44 8.52
C HIS A 81 -1.73 -6.17 8.68
N PRO A 82 -0.62 -5.51 9.06
CA PRO A 82 0.68 -6.19 9.22
C PRO A 82 0.66 -7.40 10.16
N ASP A 83 -0.15 -7.33 11.23
CA ASP A 83 -0.33 -8.45 12.18
C ASP A 83 -1.07 -9.66 11.58
N ALA A 84 -1.77 -9.46 10.45
CA ALA A 84 -2.52 -10.50 9.74
C ALA A 84 -1.79 -11.00 8.49
N LEU A 85 -0.50 -10.67 8.33
CA LEU A 85 0.27 -11.02 7.14
C LEU A 85 0.40 -12.54 6.96
N GLU A 86 0.57 -13.27 8.06
CA GLU A 86 0.68 -14.73 8.00
C GLU A 86 -0.60 -15.38 7.49
N GLU A 87 -1.76 -14.95 7.99
CA GLU A 87 -3.08 -15.43 7.59
C GLU A 87 -3.35 -15.09 6.12
N ALA A 88 -2.96 -13.89 5.69
CA ALA A 88 -3.10 -13.45 4.30
C ALA A 88 -2.27 -14.30 3.32
N ILE A 89 -1.02 -14.64 3.71
CA ILE A 89 -0.17 -15.55 2.94
C ILE A 89 -0.79 -16.96 2.93
N GLU A 90 -1.24 -17.43 4.09
CA GLU A 90 -1.83 -18.76 4.24
C GLU A 90 -3.08 -18.94 3.39
N GLN A 91 -3.95 -17.93 3.30
CA GLN A 91 -5.11 -17.92 2.40
C GLN A 91 -4.71 -18.20 0.94
N LEU A 92 -3.69 -17.51 0.43
CA LEU A 92 -3.22 -17.73 -0.94
C LEU A 92 -2.56 -19.10 -1.13
N ILE A 93 -1.98 -19.70 -0.09
CA ILE A 93 -1.42 -21.06 -0.17
C ILE A 93 -2.52 -22.10 -0.31
N VAL A 94 -3.54 -22.04 0.56
CA VAL A 94 -4.54 -23.11 0.72
C VAL A 94 -5.71 -23.02 -0.25
N ASP A 95 -6.02 -21.81 -0.74
CA ASP A 95 -7.15 -21.56 -1.62
C ASP A 95 -6.66 -21.19 -3.04
N SER A 96 -6.51 -22.22 -3.88
CA SER A 96 -6.03 -22.04 -5.26
C SER A 96 -6.98 -21.25 -6.13
N ASP A 97 -8.29 -21.40 -5.93
CA ASP A 97 -9.31 -20.74 -6.76
C ASP A 97 -9.32 -19.24 -6.45
N TYR A 98 -9.25 -18.89 -5.16
CA TYR A 98 -9.09 -17.51 -4.72
C TYR A 98 -7.79 -16.89 -5.24
N ARG A 99 -6.67 -17.62 -5.14
CA ARG A 99 -5.37 -17.18 -5.66
C ARG A 99 -5.44 -16.87 -7.17
N GLN A 100 -6.00 -17.78 -7.96
CA GLN A 100 -6.12 -17.62 -9.41
C GLN A 100 -7.08 -16.47 -9.78
N ASP A 101 -8.22 -16.35 -9.10
CA ASP A 101 -9.17 -15.27 -9.34
C ASP A 101 -8.58 -13.90 -9.03
N MET A 102 -7.84 -13.77 -7.93
CA MET A 102 -7.15 -12.53 -7.58
C MET A 102 -6.07 -12.19 -8.62
N GLY A 103 -5.27 -13.17 -9.03
CA GLY A 103 -4.25 -12.99 -10.06
C GLY A 103 -4.84 -12.52 -11.39
N ARG A 104 -5.96 -13.12 -11.81
CA ARG A 104 -6.73 -12.69 -12.99
C ARG A 104 -7.22 -11.25 -12.85
N LYS A 105 -7.80 -10.87 -11.70
CA LYS A 105 -8.26 -9.50 -11.44
C LYS A 105 -7.11 -8.49 -11.51
N ALA A 106 -5.95 -8.82 -10.94
CA ALA A 106 -4.74 -8.01 -11.00
C ALA A 106 -4.25 -7.81 -12.44
N PHE A 107 -4.17 -8.89 -13.21
CA PHE A 107 -3.83 -8.82 -14.63
C PHE A 107 -4.80 -7.94 -15.42
N GLU A 108 -6.10 -8.14 -15.24
CA GLU A 108 -7.13 -7.33 -15.90
C GLU A 108 -7.02 -5.85 -15.53
N PHE A 109 -6.74 -5.56 -14.26
CA PHE A 109 -6.58 -4.19 -13.80
C PHE A 109 -5.36 -3.52 -14.45
N VAL A 110 -4.18 -4.16 -14.44
CA VAL A 110 -2.97 -3.56 -15.03
C VAL A 110 -3.09 -3.43 -16.55
N SER A 111 -3.65 -4.43 -17.23
CA SER A 111 -3.82 -4.43 -18.69
C SER A 111 -4.90 -3.48 -19.20
N LYS A 112 -5.94 -3.19 -18.39
CA LYS A 112 -7.07 -2.32 -18.81
C LYS A 112 -7.00 -0.91 -18.24
N LYS A 113 -6.48 -0.73 -17.03
CA LYS A 113 -6.52 0.56 -16.29
C LYS A 113 -5.15 1.22 -16.19
N TRP A 114 -4.08 0.45 -16.02
CA TRP A 114 -2.71 0.97 -15.89
C TRP A 114 -1.82 0.77 -17.13
N HIS A 115 -2.39 0.23 -18.20
CA HIS A 115 -1.69 0.13 -19.48
C HIS A 115 -1.18 1.52 -19.92
N SER A 116 0.06 1.56 -20.42
CA SER A 116 0.76 2.80 -20.80
C SER A 116 -0.07 3.75 -21.65
N LYS A 117 -0.77 3.22 -22.67
CA LYS A 117 -1.72 3.99 -23.49
C LYS A 117 -2.81 4.69 -22.68
N ARG A 118 -3.43 4.00 -21.70
CA ARG A 118 -4.48 4.59 -20.84
C ARG A 118 -3.91 5.64 -19.90
N VAL A 119 -2.70 5.43 -19.41
CA VAL A 119 -1.99 6.44 -18.61
C VAL A 119 -1.69 7.68 -19.46
N ALA A 120 -1.15 7.52 -20.67
CA ALA A 120 -0.88 8.62 -21.60
C ALA A 120 -2.14 9.41 -21.96
N GLU A 121 -3.28 8.73 -22.20
CA GLU A 121 -4.58 9.38 -22.42
C GLU A 121 -4.99 10.27 -21.24
N ARG A 122 -4.67 9.89 -19.99
CA ARG A 122 -4.94 10.74 -18.81
C ARG A 122 -4.05 11.98 -18.79
N TYR A 123 -2.77 11.85 -19.13
CA TYR A 123 -1.87 13.00 -19.24
C TYR A 123 -2.32 14.00 -20.30
N ILE A 124 -2.76 13.53 -21.46
CA ILE A 124 -3.30 14.40 -22.52
C ILE A 124 -4.49 15.20 -22.00
N LYS A 125 -5.44 14.55 -21.31
CA LYS A 125 -6.57 15.26 -20.67
C LYS A 125 -6.12 16.35 -19.71
N MET A 126 -5.06 16.12 -18.94
CA MET A 126 -4.53 17.16 -18.04
C MET A 126 -3.95 18.35 -18.80
N PHE A 127 -3.20 18.10 -19.86
CA PHE A 127 -2.64 19.18 -20.69
C PHE A 127 -3.71 19.97 -21.44
N ASP A 128 -4.80 19.32 -21.83
CA ASP A 128 -5.94 19.96 -22.48
C ASP A 128 -6.90 20.66 -21.48
N GLY A 129 -6.58 20.65 -20.18
CA GLY A 129 -7.44 21.22 -19.13
C GLY A 129 -8.75 20.45 -18.89
N MET A 130 -8.86 19.23 -19.41
CA MET A 130 -10.02 18.34 -19.28
C MET A 130 -9.86 17.37 -18.11
N VAL A 131 -9.40 17.87 -16.96
CA VAL A 131 -9.21 17.05 -15.75
C VAL A 131 -10.57 16.72 -15.14
N PRO A 132 -10.93 15.44 -14.99
CA PRO A 132 -12.16 15.06 -14.31
C PRO A 132 -12.16 15.49 -12.83
N GLU A 133 -13.32 15.93 -12.34
CA GLU A 133 -13.48 16.38 -10.95
C GLU A 133 -13.14 15.27 -9.95
N ASP A 134 -13.46 14.02 -10.27
CA ASP A 134 -13.20 12.83 -9.46
C ASP A 134 -11.72 12.41 -9.41
N TRP A 135 -10.82 13.21 -9.97
CA TRP A 135 -9.36 13.08 -9.79
C TRP A 135 -8.83 13.99 -8.70
N PHE A 136 -9.58 15.02 -8.34
CA PHE A 136 -9.22 15.91 -7.26
C PHE A 136 -9.62 15.32 -5.92
N LEU A 137 -8.84 15.65 -4.90
CA LEU A 137 -9.08 15.23 -3.54
C LEU A 137 -8.83 16.40 -2.61
N ASN A 138 -9.63 16.52 -1.55
CA ASN A 138 -9.40 17.56 -0.55
C ASN A 138 -8.31 17.08 0.43
N PRO A 139 -7.09 17.65 0.40
CA PRO A 139 -6.02 17.22 1.31
C PRO A 139 -6.35 17.45 2.79
N GLU A 140 -7.25 18.37 3.13
CA GLU A 140 -7.68 18.62 4.51
C GLU A 140 -8.47 17.44 5.10
N SER A 141 -9.08 16.62 4.25
CA SER A 141 -9.83 15.43 4.68
C SER A 141 -8.95 14.24 5.06
N ILE A 142 -7.65 14.30 4.78
CA ILE A 142 -6.72 13.17 4.99
C ILE A 142 -6.09 13.29 6.38
N ILE A 143 -6.55 12.46 7.31
CA ILE A 143 -6.03 12.36 8.69
C ILE A 143 -5.38 11.00 8.91
N TYR A 144 -4.31 10.71 8.16
CA TYR A 144 -3.60 9.42 8.19
C TYR A 144 -2.16 9.60 8.70
N THR A 145 -1.77 8.83 9.72
CA THR A 145 -0.51 9.03 10.46
C THR A 145 0.51 7.91 10.32
N TYR A 146 0.14 6.78 9.70
CA TYR A 146 1.00 5.60 9.66
C TYR A 146 2.01 5.63 8.50
N GLY A 147 1.57 6.04 7.30
CA GLY A 147 2.39 5.96 6.08
C GLY A 147 2.79 4.53 5.71
N GLY A 148 3.83 4.40 4.90
CA GLY A 148 4.49 3.13 4.55
C GLY A 148 5.90 2.98 5.14
N GLY A 149 6.40 1.75 5.11
CA GLY A 149 7.81 1.40 5.36
C GLY A 149 8.17 1.00 6.80
N PHE A 150 7.36 1.35 7.80
CA PHE A 150 7.70 1.12 9.21
C PHE A 150 6.55 0.52 10.03
N PRO A 151 6.86 -0.25 11.09
CA PRO A 151 5.86 -0.60 12.09
C PRO A 151 5.38 0.65 12.83
N GLU A 152 4.12 0.64 13.25
CA GLU A 152 3.47 1.74 13.99
C GLU A 152 4.36 2.30 15.12
N SER A 153 4.94 1.42 15.93
CA SER A 153 5.77 1.80 17.07
C SER A 153 7.00 2.64 16.67
N GLN A 154 7.59 2.35 15.50
CA GLN A 154 8.73 3.09 14.99
C GLN A 154 8.28 4.45 14.43
N VAL A 155 7.14 4.52 13.76
CA VAL A 155 6.57 5.80 13.29
C VAL A 155 6.29 6.71 14.49
N LYS A 156 5.61 6.20 15.52
CA LYS A 156 5.36 6.93 16.78
C LYS A 156 6.64 7.46 17.41
N LYS A 157 7.70 6.64 17.45
CA LYS A 157 9.00 7.02 17.98
C LYS A 157 9.66 8.13 17.17
N VAL A 158 9.64 8.03 15.84
CA VAL A 158 10.23 9.04 14.94
C VAL A 158 9.51 10.37 15.07
N VAL A 159 8.17 10.36 14.98
CA VAL A 159 7.33 11.56 15.12
C VAL A 159 7.52 12.19 16.50
N GLY A 160 7.45 11.39 17.56
CA GLY A 160 7.65 11.90 18.92
C GLY A 160 9.04 12.50 19.15
N ASN A 161 10.09 11.90 18.58
CA ASN A 161 11.45 12.44 18.68
C ASN A 161 11.60 13.75 17.90
N LEU A 162 10.99 13.86 16.72
CA LEU A 162 11.00 15.09 15.93
C LEU A 162 10.35 16.23 16.72
N ILE A 163 9.16 16.00 17.29
CA ILE A 163 8.43 17.00 18.08
C ILE A 163 9.22 17.39 19.33
N ARG A 164 9.79 16.43 20.07
CA ARG A 164 10.61 16.75 21.27
C ARG A 164 11.87 17.54 20.92
N ALA A 165 12.51 17.25 19.79
CA ALA A 165 13.77 17.88 19.42
C ALA A 165 13.59 19.25 18.74
N LYS A 166 12.49 19.45 18.00
CA LYS A 166 12.31 20.60 17.11
C LYS A 166 10.96 21.33 17.29
N GLY A 167 10.13 20.88 18.22
CA GLY A 167 8.78 21.40 18.47
C GLY A 167 7.75 20.92 17.45
N ILE A 168 6.47 21.17 17.74
CA ILE A 168 5.34 20.77 16.87
C ILE A 168 5.46 21.36 15.46
N LYS A 169 5.95 22.61 15.34
CA LYS A 169 6.16 23.28 14.05
C LYS A 169 7.08 22.51 13.08
N ALA A 170 7.91 21.61 13.57
CA ALA A 170 8.78 20.77 12.75
C ALA A 170 8.02 19.75 11.90
N LEU A 171 6.76 19.46 12.23
CA LEU A 171 5.88 18.64 11.40
C LEU A 171 5.55 19.33 10.06
N GLN A 172 5.63 20.67 10.01
CA GLN A 172 5.23 21.49 8.86
C GLN A 172 3.76 21.26 8.44
N LEU A 173 2.86 21.18 9.44
CA LEU A 173 1.44 20.91 9.25
C LEU A 173 0.55 22.04 9.78
N SER A 174 1.08 23.26 9.94
CA SER A 174 0.32 24.39 10.49
C SER A 174 -0.85 24.82 9.61
N ASP A 175 -0.81 24.49 8.32
CA ASP A 175 -1.91 24.66 7.36
C ASP A 175 -2.93 23.51 7.39
N LYS A 176 -2.67 22.46 8.18
CA LYS A 176 -3.52 21.26 8.34
C LYS A 176 -3.68 20.91 9.82
N PRO A 177 -4.41 21.74 10.60
CA PRO A 177 -4.44 21.64 12.06
C PRO A 177 -4.98 20.30 12.56
N GLU A 178 -5.88 19.65 11.83
CA GLU A 178 -6.43 18.35 12.22
C GLU A 178 -5.39 17.23 12.10
N LEU A 179 -4.62 17.23 11.01
CA LEU A 179 -3.53 16.28 10.80
C LEU A 179 -2.37 16.53 11.78
N GLU A 180 -2.06 17.79 12.07
CA GLU A 180 -1.07 18.15 13.10
C GLU A 180 -1.48 17.57 14.47
N ARG A 181 -2.74 17.78 14.90
CA ARG A 181 -3.28 17.19 16.13
C ARG A 181 -3.21 15.67 16.12
N ALA A 182 -3.56 15.03 15.00
CA ALA A 182 -3.51 13.59 14.87
C ALA A 182 -2.09 13.04 15.05
N PHE A 183 -1.06 13.68 14.48
CA PHE A 183 0.34 13.27 14.69
C PHE A 183 0.81 13.45 16.14
N VAL A 184 0.41 14.54 16.80
CA VAL A 184 0.76 14.78 18.22
C VAL A 184 0.10 13.72 19.12
N GLN A 185 -1.19 13.42 18.90
CA GLN A 185 -1.91 12.35 19.60
C GLN A 185 -1.30 10.98 19.32
N PHE A 186 -1.01 10.69 18.06
CA PHE A 186 -0.40 9.45 17.62
C PHE A 186 0.97 9.22 18.29
N ALA A 187 1.78 10.26 18.44
CA ALA A 187 3.05 10.21 19.15
C ALA A 187 2.93 10.08 20.69
N GLY A 188 1.70 10.09 21.24
CA GLY A 188 1.44 10.02 22.68
C GLY A 188 1.90 11.27 23.43
N LEU A 189 1.86 12.44 22.78
CA LEU A 189 2.30 13.72 23.35
C LEU A 189 1.13 14.63 23.79
N VAL A 190 -0.09 14.09 23.81
CA VAL A 190 -1.26 14.77 24.36
C VAL A 190 -1.52 14.17 25.74
N ASP A 191 -1.42 14.99 26.78
CA ASP A 191 -1.92 14.65 28.10
C ASP A 191 -3.44 14.43 28.00
N SER A 192 -3.96 13.39 28.65
CA SER A 192 -5.39 13.13 28.85
C SER A 192 -6.13 14.21 29.66
N GLU A 193 -5.52 15.38 29.86
CA GLU A 193 -6.03 16.50 30.63
C GLU A 193 -5.69 17.81 29.91
N ASN A 194 -6.48 18.17 28.90
CA ASN A 194 -6.82 19.57 28.55
C ASN A 194 -7.83 19.55 27.39
N VAL A 195 -9.01 19.01 27.69
CA VAL A 195 -10.26 19.36 27.01
C VAL A 195 -11.03 20.23 28.00
N VAL A 196 -10.81 21.55 27.94
CA VAL A 196 -11.76 22.58 28.36
C VAL A 196 -11.60 23.77 27.43
#